data_AF-A0A2E0S603-F1
#
_entry.id   AF-A0A2E0S603-F1
#
_cell.length_a   1.000
_cell.length_b   1.000
_cell.length_c   1.000
_cell.angle_alpha   90.00
_cell.angle_beta   90.00
_cell.angle_gamma   90.00
#
_symmetry.space_group_name_H-M   'P 1'
#
loop_
_entity.id
_entity.type
_entity.pdbx_description
1 polymer ?
#
loop_
_entity_poly.entity_id
_entity_poly.type
_entity_poly.pdbx_seq_one_letter_code
_entity_poly.pdbx_strand_id
1 'polypeptide(L)'
;MNNNINNNINKLIDNCIDTNSDYNIALVLFNVFKNDYRYIGNKIWQYYNYDTKSWLIDNNCTKFKHDIDTIISNKFIDRILYYSNLSTNNNTDCETNTDISLIINKLLLCSNKLKNEKYIITIIKEARALFEYV
;
A
#
# COMPACT_ATOMS: atom_id res chain seq x y z
N MET A 1 -7.84 -20.09 -2.55
CA MET A 1 -8.53 -18.79 -2.38
C MET A 1 -7.60 -17.56 -2.41
N ASN A 2 -6.27 -17.69 -2.40
CA ASN A 2 -5.35 -16.55 -2.35
C ASN A 2 -5.14 -15.74 -3.65
N ASN A 3 -5.34 -16.33 -4.83
CA ASN A 3 -4.98 -15.67 -6.09
C ASN A 3 -5.88 -14.47 -6.45
N ASN A 4 -7.17 -14.49 -6.09
CA ASN A 4 -8.09 -13.39 -6.41
C ASN A 4 -7.87 -12.15 -5.52
N ILE A 5 -7.53 -12.34 -4.24
CA ILE A 5 -7.23 -11.22 -3.33
C ILE A 5 -5.93 -10.54 -3.77
N ASN A 6 -4.89 -11.33 -4.08
CA ASN A 6 -3.59 -10.79 -4.51
C ASN A 6 -3.69 -10.05 -5.86
N ASN A 7 -4.48 -10.58 -6.80
CA ASN A 7 -4.76 -9.90 -8.08
C ASN A 7 -5.51 -8.58 -7.89
N ASN A 8 -6.33 -8.45 -6.86
CA ASN A 8 -7.03 -7.20 -6.57
C ASN A 8 -6.08 -6.13 -6.00
N ILE A 9 -5.19 -6.51 -5.08
CA ILE A 9 -4.17 -5.59 -4.53
C ILE A 9 -3.21 -5.10 -5.61
N ASN A 10 -2.76 -5.96 -6.52
CA ASN A 10 -1.88 -5.56 -7.61
C ASN A 10 -2.51 -4.48 -8.51
N LYS A 11 -3.80 -4.61 -8.82
CA LYS A 11 -4.55 -3.58 -9.57
C LYS A 11 -4.63 -2.27 -8.80
N LEU A 12 -4.86 -2.32 -7.49
CA LEU A 12 -4.87 -1.11 -6.67
C LEU A 12 -3.50 -0.42 -6.66
N ILE A 13 -2.41 -1.18 -6.61
CA ILE A 13 -1.04 -0.65 -6.69
C ILE A 13 -0.77 -0.02 -8.06
N ASP A 14 -1.20 -0.66 -9.15
CA ASP A 14 -1.07 -0.10 -10.50
C ASP A 14 -1.79 1.26 -10.61
N ASN A 15 -2.96 1.42 -9.96
CA ASN A 15 -3.69 2.69 -9.93
C ASN A 15 -2.95 3.80 -9.16
N CYS A 16 -1.98 3.48 -8.30
CA CYS A 16 -1.21 4.51 -7.58
C CYS A 16 -0.29 5.35 -8.48
N ILE A 17 -0.12 4.95 -9.74
CA ILE A 17 0.69 5.60 -10.77
C ILE A 17 0.04 6.91 -11.29
N ASP A 18 -1.26 7.09 -11.04
CA ASP A 18 -2.06 8.22 -11.51
C ASP A 18 -1.94 9.48 -10.62
N THR A 19 -2.55 10.58 -11.07
CA THR A 19 -2.54 11.89 -10.40
C THR A 19 -3.15 11.88 -8.99
N ASN A 20 -4.02 10.91 -8.69
CA ASN A 20 -4.64 10.72 -7.37
C ASN A 20 -3.87 9.73 -6.48
N SER A 21 -2.53 9.72 -6.58
CA SER A 21 -1.67 8.73 -5.92
C SER A 21 -1.93 8.58 -4.43
N ASP A 22 -2.19 9.66 -3.67
CA ASP A 22 -2.39 9.58 -2.22
C ASP A 22 -3.71 8.85 -1.87
N TYR A 23 -4.82 9.18 -2.51
CA TYR A 23 -6.08 8.46 -2.31
C TYR A 23 -5.96 6.98 -2.71
N ASN A 24 -5.30 6.69 -3.83
CA ASN A 24 -5.09 5.31 -4.29
C ASN A 24 -4.21 4.52 -3.32
N ILE A 25 -3.18 5.15 -2.75
CA ILE A 25 -2.37 4.54 -1.68
C ILE A 25 -3.24 4.30 -0.43
N ALA A 26 -4.08 5.25 -0.03
CA ALA A 26 -5.02 5.05 1.08
C ALA A 26 -5.96 3.85 0.86
N LEU A 27 -6.45 3.64 -0.38
CA LEU A 27 -7.23 2.45 -0.76
C LEU A 27 -6.43 1.15 -0.67
N VAL A 28 -5.15 1.16 -1.06
CA VAL A 28 -4.25 0.01 -0.89
C VAL A 28 -4.11 -0.32 0.59
N LEU A 29 -3.83 0.68 1.44
CA LEU A 29 -3.72 0.52 2.89
C LEU A 29 -4.99 -0.11 3.46
N PHE A 30 -6.16 0.43 3.12
CA PHE A 30 -7.44 -0.10 3.57
C PHE A 30 -7.62 -1.57 3.18
N ASN A 31 -7.42 -1.92 1.92
CA ASN A 31 -7.65 -3.30 1.46
C ASN A 31 -6.66 -4.31 2.04
N VAL A 32 -5.44 -3.87 2.38
CA VAL A 32 -4.44 -4.71 3.05
C VAL A 32 -4.75 -4.86 4.54
N PHE A 33 -5.17 -3.78 5.22
CA PHE A 33 -5.18 -3.71 6.68
C PHE A 33 -6.56 -3.68 7.35
N LYS A 34 -7.67 -3.66 6.60
CA LYS A 34 -9.04 -3.55 7.15
C LYS A 34 -9.43 -4.60 8.21
N ASN A 35 -8.70 -5.72 8.28
CA ASN A 35 -8.93 -6.76 9.29
C ASN A 35 -7.95 -6.67 10.46
N ASP A 36 -6.84 -5.96 10.30
CA ASP A 36 -5.75 -5.86 11.28
C ASP A 36 -5.76 -4.53 12.03
N TYR A 37 -6.39 -3.50 11.45
CA TYR A 37 -6.46 -2.15 11.99
C TYR A 37 -7.89 -1.63 11.95
N ARG A 38 -8.25 -0.83 12.95
CA ARG A 38 -9.52 -0.09 12.96
C ARG A 38 -9.36 1.28 13.58
N TYR A 39 -10.19 2.21 13.13
CA TYR A 39 -10.28 3.55 13.68
C TYR A 39 -11.51 3.66 14.59
N ILE A 40 -11.33 4.12 15.83
CA ILE A 40 -12.43 4.17 16.82
C ILE A 40 -12.84 5.60 17.20
N GLY A 41 -12.49 6.58 16.37
CA GLY A 41 -12.76 7.99 16.63
C GLY A 41 -11.68 8.67 17.49
N ASN A 42 -11.81 9.97 17.71
CA ASN A 42 -10.92 10.79 18.54
C ASN A 42 -9.42 10.65 18.22
N LYS A 43 -9.08 10.41 16.95
CA LYS A 43 -7.70 10.17 16.47
C LYS A 43 -7.06 8.89 17.05
N ILE A 44 -7.86 7.95 17.53
CA ILE A 44 -7.39 6.69 18.12
C ILE A 44 -7.49 5.57 17.09
N TRP A 45 -6.35 4.90 16.88
CA TRP A 45 -6.25 3.69 16.09
C TRP A 45 -6.02 2.48 17.01
N GLN A 46 -6.54 1.34 16.60
CA GLN A 46 -6.26 0.06 17.23
C GLN A 46 -5.74 -0.94 16.20
N TYR A 47 -4.91 -1.87 16.67
CA TYR A 47 -4.53 -3.04 15.89
C TYR A 47 -5.02 -4.31 16.60
N TYR A 48 -5.30 -5.35 15.82
CA TYR A 48 -5.67 -6.64 16.35
C TYR A 48 -4.41 -7.42 16.75
N ASN A 49 -4.30 -7.77 18.03
CA ASN A 49 -3.27 -8.66 18.52
C ASN A 49 -3.79 -10.10 18.46
N TYR A 50 -3.17 -10.91 17.59
CA TYR A 50 -3.58 -12.29 17.36
C TYR A 50 -3.22 -13.24 18.53
N ASP A 51 -2.17 -12.91 19.30
CA ASP A 51 -1.74 -13.71 20.46
C ASP A 51 -2.74 -13.57 21.60
N THR A 52 -3.14 -12.33 21.91
CA THR A 52 -4.12 -12.03 22.97
C THR A 52 -5.56 -12.06 22.49
N LYS A 53 -5.78 -12.21 21.17
CA LYS A 53 -7.09 -12.16 20.50
C LYS A 53 -7.91 -10.91 20.87
N SER A 54 -7.24 -9.77 20.93
CA SER A 54 -7.84 -8.51 21.39
C SER A 54 -7.34 -7.30 20.61
N TRP A 55 -8.18 -6.25 20.56
CA TRP A 55 -7.80 -4.97 19.97
C TRP A 55 -7.01 -4.13 20.97
N LEU A 56 -5.81 -3.71 20.58
CA LEU A 56 -4.92 -2.89 21.38
C LEU A 56 -4.80 -1.49 20.78
N ILE A 57 -4.67 -0.46 21.64
CA ILE A 57 -4.48 0.92 21.20
C ILE A 57 -3.09 1.07 20.57
N ASP A 58 -3.04 1.61 19.36
CA ASP A 58 -1.80 1.99 18.69
C ASP A 58 -1.44 3.43 19.02
N ASN A 59 -0.72 3.62 20.13
CA ASN A 59 -0.29 4.94 20.56
C ASN A 59 0.55 5.61 19.46
N ASN A 60 0.09 6.77 19.01
CA ASN A 60 0.70 7.55 17.92
C ASN A 60 0.86 6.77 16.59
N CYS A 61 0.02 5.75 16.36
CA CYS A 61 0.07 4.90 15.18
C CYS A 61 1.45 4.26 14.96
N THR A 62 2.20 3.98 16.02
CA THR A 62 3.59 3.52 15.93
C THR A 62 3.68 2.19 15.19
N LYS A 63 2.83 1.22 15.54
CA LYS A 63 2.80 -0.08 14.85
C LYS A 63 2.29 0.08 13.43
N PHE A 64 1.24 0.87 13.22
CA PHE A 64 0.66 1.08 11.89
C PHE A 64 1.67 1.71 10.93
N LYS A 65 2.43 2.71 11.39
CA LYS A 65 3.51 3.32 10.60
C LYS A 65 4.56 2.29 10.17
N HIS A 66 5.00 1.46 11.12
CA HIS A 66 5.96 0.40 10.85
C HIS A 66 5.42 -0.63 9.84
N ASP A 67 4.18 -1.05 10.01
CA ASP A 67 3.56 -2.04 9.14
C ASP A 67 3.31 -1.47 7.73
N ILE A 68 2.99 -0.17 7.60
CA ILE A 68 2.92 0.50 6.30
C ILE A 68 4.31 0.52 5.64
N ASP A 69 5.34 1.00 6.35
CA ASP A 69 6.71 1.09 5.81
C ASP A 69 7.23 -0.28 5.37
N THR A 70 6.90 -1.35 6.09
CA THR A 70 7.38 -2.69 5.77
C THR A 70 6.47 -3.42 4.77
N ILE A 71 5.21 -3.66 5.12
CA ILE A 71 4.31 -4.53 4.36
C ILE A 71 3.87 -3.87 3.06
N ILE A 72 3.50 -2.58 3.08
CA ILE A 72 3.03 -1.90 1.87
C ILE A 72 4.21 -1.63 0.93
N SER A 73 5.35 -1.16 1.44
CA SER A 73 6.54 -0.98 0.60
C SER A 73 6.97 -2.28 -0.09
N ASN A 74 6.94 -3.42 0.62
CA ASN A 74 7.24 -4.72 0.01
C ASN A 74 6.28 -5.07 -1.12
N LYS A 75 4.98 -4.80 -0.97
CA LYS A 75 4.01 -5.03 -2.05
C LYS A 75 4.28 -4.16 -3.29
N PHE A 76 4.72 -2.92 -3.11
CA PHE A 76 5.16 -2.07 -4.22
C PHE A 76 6.44 -2.63 -4.87
N ILE A 77 7.40 -3.11 -4.07
CA ILE A 77 8.62 -3.74 -4.58
C ILE A 77 8.28 -5.00 -5.39
N ASP A 78 7.42 -5.89 -4.87
CA ASP A 78 6.97 -7.09 -5.58
C ASP A 78 6.34 -6.73 -6.92
N ARG A 79 5.54 -5.65 -6.97
CA ARG A 79 4.92 -5.18 -8.20
C ARG A 79 5.94 -4.59 -9.18
N ILE A 80 6.95 -3.87 -8.70
CA ILE A 80 8.07 -3.40 -9.51
C ILE A 80 8.82 -4.58 -10.14
N LEU A 81 9.17 -5.60 -9.34
CA LEU A 81 9.86 -6.80 -9.80
C LEU A 81 9.06 -7.55 -10.87
N TYR A 82 7.74 -7.61 -10.74
CA TYR A 82 6.86 -8.17 -11.77
C TYR A 82 7.04 -7.47 -13.12
N TYR A 83 7.01 -6.13 -13.15
CA TYR A 83 7.20 -5.37 -14.39
C TYR A 83 8.63 -5.48 -14.94
N SER A 84 9.64 -5.50 -14.07
CA SER A 84 11.04 -5.73 -14.49
C SER A 84 11.24 -7.10 -15.15
N ASN A 85 10.56 -8.13 -14.64
CA ASN A 85 10.61 -9.46 -15.24
C ASN A 85 9.87 -9.51 -16.58
N LEU A 86 8.76 -8.76 -16.72
CA LEU A 86 8.05 -8.65 -17.99
C LEU A 86 8.88 -7.99 -19.08
N SER A 87 9.65 -6.93 -18.77
CA SER A 87 10.52 -6.29 -19.76
C SER A 87 11.72 -7.15 -20.17
N THR A 88 12.16 -8.06 -19.30
CA THR A 88 13.32 -8.92 -19.56
C THR A 88 12.95 -10.15 -20.39
N ASN A 89 11.76 -10.72 -20.19
CA ASN A 89 11.36 -12.00 -20.78
C ASN A 89 10.65 -11.88 -22.13
N ASN A 90 10.03 -10.74 -22.40
CA ASN A 90 9.40 -10.52 -23.68
C ASN A 90 10.42 -9.80 -24.57
N ASN A 91 10.64 -10.27 -25.80
CA ASN A 91 11.35 -9.49 -26.83
C ASN A 91 10.47 -8.29 -27.25
N THR A 92 10.09 -7.48 -26.29
CA THR A 92 9.25 -6.29 -26.41
C THR A 92 9.99 -5.27 -27.26
N ASP A 93 9.25 -4.66 -28.18
CA ASP A 93 9.73 -3.53 -28.98
C ASP A 93 10.10 -2.32 -28.09
N CYS A 94 10.79 -1.33 -28.66
CA CYS A 94 11.35 -0.22 -27.86
C CYS A 94 10.26 0.62 -27.15
N GLU A 95 9.08 0.74 -27.74
CA GLU A 95 7.95 1.50 -27.20
C GLU A 95 7.38 0.83 -25.94
N THR A 96 7.09 -0.48 -26.00
CA THR A 96 6.55 -1.20 -24.84
C THR A 96 7.55 -1.28 -23.68
N ASN A 97 8.85 -1.37 -23.97
CA ASN A 97 9.89 -1.28 -22.94
C ASN A 97 9.98 0.11 -22.28
N THR A 98 9.72 1.18 -23.04
CA THR A 98 9.68 2.54 -22.51
C THR A 98 8.49 2.72 -21.57
N ASP A 99 7.32 2.20 -21.93
CA ASP A 99 6.12 2.24 -21.08
C ASP A 99 6.29 1.47 -19.77
N ILE A 100 6.88 0.27 -19.82
CA ILE A 100 7.17 -0.53 -18.62
C ILE A 100 8.16 0.21 -17.70
N SER A 101 9.20 0.84 -18.26
CA SER A 101 10.15 1.65 -17.49
C SER A 101 9.47 2.83 -16.79
N LEU A 102 8.54 3.51 -17.47
CA LEU A 102 7.75 4.60 -16.88
C LEU A 102 6.88 4.11 -15.72
N ILE A 103 6.24 2.95 -15.86
CA ILE A 103 5.46 2.29 -14.80
C ILE A 103 6.35 2.01 -13.58
N ILE A 104 7.50 1.36 -13.79
CA ILE A 104 8.46 1.04 -12.73
C ILE A 104 8.89 2.31 -11.98
N ASN A 105 9.25 3.37 -12.71
CA ASN A 105 9.68 4.63 -12.10
C ASN A 105 8.59 5.28 -11.25
N LYS A 106 7.34 5.29 -11.73
CA LYS A 106 6.21 5.84 -10.97
C LYS A 106 5.87 5.02 -9.73
N LEU A 107 5.95 3.69 -9.82
CA LEU A 107 5.80 2.81 -8.64
C LEU A 107 6.93 3.01 -7.63
N LEU A 108 8.17 3.20 -8.10
CA LEU A 108 9.32 3.47 -7.25
C LEU A 108 9.18 4.80 -6.51
N LEU A 109 8.66 5.84 -7.17
CA LEU A 109 8.34 7.11 -6.52
C LEU A 109 7.31 6.92 -5.39
N CYS A 110 6.25 6.14 -5.63
CA CYS A 110 5.26 5.82 -4.59
C CYS A 110 5.90 5.06 -3.42
N SER A 111 6.70 4.03 -3.70
CA SER A 111 7.41 3.25 -2.69
C SER A 111 8.35 4.13 -1.85
N ASN A 112 9.09 5.06 -2.48
CA ASN A 112 9.98 5.96 -1.77
C ASN A 112 9.24 6.94 -0.85
N LYS A 113 8.04 7.40 -1.23
CA LYS A 113 7.21 8.21 -0.33
C LYS A 113 6.86 7.45 0.95
N LEU A 114 6.61 6.14 0.85
CA LEU A 114 6.26 5.29 2.00
C LEU A 114 7.40 5.09 3.00
N LYS A 115 8.64 5.40 2.65
CA LYS A 115 9.79 5.42 3.57
C LYS A 115 9.86 6.71 4.41
N ASN A 116 9.05 7.71 4.07
CA ASN A 116 9.02 8.98 4.78
C ASN A 116 7.92 8.97 5.85
N GLU A 117 8.32 8.96 7.11
CA GLU A 117 7.38 8.91 8.24
C GLU A 117 6.32 10.04 8.20
N LYS A 118 6.69 11.26 7.79
CA LYS A 118 5.73 12.37 7.69
C LYS A 118 4.66 12.09 6.63
N TYR A 119 5.06 11.49 5.51
CA TYR A 119 4.12 11.09 4.48
C TYR A 119 3.21 9.94 4.96
N ILE A 120 3.75 8.95 5.67
CA ILE A 120 2.94 7.87 6.25
C ILE A 120 1.87 8.46 7.20
N ILE A 121 2.22 9.45 8.01
CA ILE A 121 1.24 10.11 8.89
C ILE A 121 0.14 10.81 8.06
N THR A 122 0.49 11.45 6.95
CA THR A 122 -0.49 12.06 6.04
C THR A 122 -1.42 11.00 5.45
N ILE A 123 -0.88 9.88 4.98
CA ILE A 123 -1.68 8.85 4.34
C ILE A 123 -2.57 8.08 5.32
N ILE A 124 -2.14 7.89 6.57
CA ILE A 124 -3.00 7.34 7.64
C ILE A 124 -4.21 8.26 7.89
N LYS A 125 -4.01 9.58 7.84
CA LYS A 125 -5.12 10.54 7.99
C LYS A 125 -6.08 10.48 6.82
N GLU A 126 -5.57 10.35 5.60
CA GLU A 126 -6.38 10.18 4.39
C GLU A 126 -7.20 8.88 4.45
N ALA A 127 -6.55 7.77 4.82
CA ALA A 127 -7.18 6.47 4.92
C ALA A 127 -8.26 6.39 6.00
N ARG A 128 -8.24 7.28 6.99
CA ARG A 128 -9.18 7.30 8.13
C ARG A 128 -10.64 7.19 7.70
N ALA A 129 -11.05 7.94 6.68
CA ALA A 129 -12.42 7.92 6.17
C ALA A 129 -12.85 6.54 5.64
N LEU A 130 -11.90 5.71 5.19
CA LEU A 130 -12.17 4.35 4.72
C LEU A 130 -12.34 3.36 5.89
N PHE A 131 -11.71 3.62 7.03
CA PHE A 131 -11.80 2.78 8.24
C PHE A 131 -12.92 3.19 9.19
N GLU A 132 -13.53 4.37 9.02
CA GLU A 132 -14.66 4.84 9.83
C GLU A 132 -15.96 4.06 9.58
N TYR A 133 -16.10 3.39 8.44
CA TYR A 133 -17.34 2.71 8.00
C TYR A 133 -17.23 1.17 8.02
N VAL A 134 -16.37 0.60 8.87
CA VAL A 134 -16.14 -0.86 8.96
C VAL A 134 -16.39 -1.40 10.36
#